data_AF-A0A6S6WA25-F1
#
_entry.id   AF-A0A6S6WA25-F1
#
_cell.length_a   1.000
_cell.length_b   1.000
_cell.length_c   1.000
_cell.angle_alpha   90.00
_cell.angle_beta   90.00
_cell.angle_gamma   90.00
#
_symmetry.space_group_name_H-M   'P 1'
#
loop_
_entity.id
_entity.type
_entity.pdbx_description
1 polymer ?
#
loop_
_entity_poly.entity_id
_entity_poly.type
_entity_poly.pdbx_seq_one_letter_code
_entity_poly.pdbx_strand_id
1 'polypeptide(L)'
;MAGPNLEVFKFGMYILFPISIMYYFGTNLDGKFTVPDFWPKAGQTHKIPYDREEIARELERLKVRNLENKRRREARERGDE
;
A
#
# COMPACT_ATOMS: atom_id res chain seq x y z
N MET A 1 37.21 21.60 32.18
CA MET A 1 36.07 20.67 32.21
C MET A 1 34.86 21.46 32.67
N ALA A 2 33.84 21.62 31.83
CA ALA A 2 32.63 22.31 32.24
C ALA A 2 31.97 21.46 33.34
N GLY A 3 31.98 21.97 34.57
CA GLY A 3 31.59 21.24 35.78
C GLY A 3 30.07 20.96 35.88
N PRO A 4 29.49 20.89 37.09
CA PRO A 4 28.12 20.44 37.35
C PRO A 4 27.04 21.09 36.45
N ASN A 5 27.24 22.34 36.01
CA ASN A 5 26.34 23.05 35.11
C ASN A 5 26.12 22.36 33.75
N LEU A 6 27.14 21.65 33.23
CA LEU A 6 27.01 20.93 31.97
C LEU A 6 26.16 19.66 32.14
N GLU A 7 26.23 19.02 33.30
CA GLU A 7 25.41 17.84 33.61
C GLU A 7 23.94 18.20 33.75
N VAL A 8 23.63 19.34 34.40
CA VAL A 8 22.27 19.88 34.50
C VAL A 8 21.71 20.22 33.11
N PHE A 9 22.50 20.82 32.23
CA PHE A 9 22.08 21.10 30.86
C PHE A 9 21.78 19.82 30.07
N LYS A 10 22.67 18.81 30.14
CA LYS A 10 22.46 17.52 29.48
C LYS A 10 21.20 16.83 29.98
N PHE A 11 20.99 16.82 31.30
CA PHE A 11 19.79 16.26 31.91
C PHE A 11 18.52 16.97 31.46
N GLY A 12 18.54 18.31 31.45
CA GLY A 12 17.44 19.12 30.92
C GLY A 12 17.14 18.81 29.46
N MET A 13 18.16 18.68 28.60
CA MET A 13 18.00 18.29 27.20
C MET A 13 17.41 16.89 27.04
N TYR A 14 17.84 15.92 27.84
CA TYR A 14 17.32 14.55 27.78
C TYR A 14 15.86 14.42 28.24
N ILE A 15 15.38 15.33 29.08
CA ILE A 15 13.96 15.38 29.46
C ILE A 15 13.15 16.19 28.44
N LEU A 16 13.62 17.38 28.07
CA LEU A 16 12.90 18.26 27.15
C LEU A 16 12.74 17.67 25.76
N PHE A 17 13.78 16.99 25.25
CA PHE A 17 13.76 16.43 23.90
C PHE A 17 12.62 15.42 23.67
N PRO A 18 12.50 14.32 24.46
CA PRO A 18 11.42 13.36 24.26
C PRO A 18 10.04 13.96 24.56
N ILE A 19 9.90 14.80 25.59
CA ILE A 19 8.62 15.43 25.92
C ILE A 19 8.15 16.34 24.78
N SER A 20 9.06 17.13 24.21
CA SER A 20 8.73 18.04 23.09
C SER A 20 8.35 17.27 21.83
N ILE A 21 9.05 16.19 21.51
CA ILE A 21 8.70 15.31 20.39
C ILE A 21 7.33 14.68 20.60
N MET A 22 7.05 14.18 21.81
CA MET A 22 5.74 13.62 22.14
C MET A 22 4.63 14.68 22.08
N TYR A 23 4.86 15.90 22.55
CA TYR A 23 3.87 16.96 22.46
C TYR A 23 3.59 17.37 21.00
N TYR A 24 4.65 17.49 20.19
CA TYR A 24 4.54 17.89 18.80
C TYR A 24 3.85 16.82 17.95
N PHE A 25 4.23 15.55 18.08
CA PHE A 25 3.65 14.47 17.27
C PHE A 25 2.43 13.82 17.90
N GLY A 26 2.42 13.61 19.22
CA GLY A 26 1.42 12.80 19.93
C GLY A 26 0.03 13.44 20.07
N THR A 27 -0.09 14.76 19.93
CA THR A 27 -1.39 15.47 20.06
C THR A 27 -2.22 15.49 18.77
N ASN A 28 -1.59 15.23 17.62
CA ASN A 28 -2.25 15.25 16.31
C ASN A 28 -1.56 14.26 15.36
N LEU A 29 -1.57 12.97 15.74
CA LEU A 29 -1.03 11.90 14.91
C LEU A 29 -1.89 11.71 13.67
N ASP A 30 -3.21 11.63 13.85
CA ASP A 30 -4.14 11.37 12.74
C ASP A 30 -4.03 12.45 11.66
N GLY A 31 -4.14 13.74 11.99
CA GLY A 31 -4.05 14.80 10.98
C GLY A 31 -2.67 14.94 10.30
N LYS A 32 -1.59 14.47 10.95
CA LYS A 32 -0.22 14.55 10.40
C LYS A 32 0.16 13.31 9.58
N PHE A 33 -0.40 12.15 9.88
CA PHE A 33 0.02 10.86 9.31
C PHE A 33 -1.08 10.13 8.56
N THR A 34 -2.34 10.58 8.57
CA THR A 34 -3.35 10.02 7.68
C THR A 34 -3.03 10.34 6.23
N VAL A 35 -2.98 9.30 5.41
CA VAL A 35 -2.88 9.43 3.96
C VAL A 35 -4.31 9.51 3.40
N PRO A 36 -4.71 10.64 2.78
CA PRO A 36 -6.00 10.72 2.09
C PRO A 36 -6.05 9.67 0.98
N ASP A 37 -7.20 9.01 0.82
CA ASP A 37 -7.42 8.00 -0.22
C ASP A 37 -6.41 6.82 -0.18
N PHE A 38 -5.94 6.41 1.01
CA PHE A 38 -5.01 5.27 1.18
C PHE A 38 -5.53 3.97 0.52
N TRP A 39 -6.84 3.72 0.62
CA TRP A 39 -7.47 2.55 0.00
C TRP A 39 -7.99 2.86 -1.40
N PRO A 40 -7.83 1.94 -2.37
CA PRO A 40 -8.42 2.10 -3.70
C PRO A 40 -9.93 2.30 -3.58
N LYS A 41 -10.45 3.30 -4.29
CA LYS A 41 -11.89 3.58 -4.32
C LYS A 41 -12.64 2.39 -4.92
N ALA A 42 -13.89 2.16 -4.55
CA ALA A 42 -14.69 1.01 -5.03
C ALA A 42 -14.81 0.91 -6.58
N GLY A 43 -14.57 2.00 -7.32
CA GLY A 43 -14.49 2.00 -8.78
C GLY A 43 -13.13 1.62 -9.37
N GLN A 44 -12.07 1.56 -8.56
CA GLN A 44 -10.71 1.17 -8.96
C GLN A 44 -10.46 -0.32 -8.72
N THR A 45 -11.31 -0.99 -7.94
CA THR A 45 -11.26 -2.43 -7.73
C THR A 45 -12.06 -3.15 -8.82
N HIS A 46 -11.56 -4.32 -9.26
CA HIS A 46 -12.34 -5.19 -10.12
C HIS A 46 -13.64 -5.59 -9.42
N LYS A 47 -14.78 -5.28 -10.03
CA LYS A 47 -16.08 -5.74 -9.53
C LYS A 47 -16.19 -7.23 -9.84
N ILE A 48 -16.31 -8.04 -8.79
CA ILE A 48 -16.57 -9.47 -8.94
C ILE A 48 -18.03 -9.59 -9.44
N PRO A 49 -18.28 -10.35 -10.53
CA PRO A 49 -19.65 -10.56 -11.00
C PRO A 49 -20.44 -11.34 -9.94
N TYR A 50 -21.60 -10.84 -9.57
CA TYR A 50 -22.45 -11.45 -8.53
C TYR A 50 -23.62 -12.25 -9.12
N ASP A 51 -24.07 -11.89 -10.32
CA ASP A 51 -25.20 -12.54 -10.99
C ASP A 51 -24.74 -13.75 -11.82
N ARG A 52 -25.55 -14.82 -11.81
CA ARG A 52 -25.25 -16.08 -12.50
C ARG A 52 -25.00 -15.90 -14.00
N GLU A 53 -25.76 -15.03 -14.65
CA GLU A 53 -25.58 -14.73 -16.08
C GLU A 53 -24.30 -13.94 -16.36
N GLU A 54 -23.95 -13.00 -15.48
CA GLU A 54 -22.72 -12.20 -15.59
C GLU A 54 -21.49 -13.10 -15.41
N ILE A 55 -21.54 -14.02 -14.45
CA ILE A 55 -20.51 -15.04 -14.23
C ILE A 55 -20.34 -15.93 -15.47
N ALA A 56 -21.44 -16.38 -16.08
CA ALA A 56 -21.37 -17.22 -17.27
C ALA A 56 -20.71 -16.49 -18.45
N ARG A 57 -21.07 -15.21 -18.69
CA ARG A 57 -20.47 -14.37 -19.73
C ARG A 57 -18.98 -14.14 -19.51
N GLU A 58 -18.57 -13.80 -18.28
CA GLU A 58 -17.15 -13.58 -17.98
C GLU A 58 -16.35 -14.90 -18.07
N LEU A 59 -16.95 -16.03 -17.72
CA LEU A 59 -16.34 -17.36 -17.88
C LEU A 59 -16.10 -17.72 -19.35
N GLU A 60 -17.05 -17.42 -20.25
CA GLU A 60 -16.86 -17.61 -21.69
C GLU A 60 -15.74 -16.72 -22.23
N ARG A 61 -15.71 -15.44 -21.83
CA ARG A 61 -14.63 -14.51 -22.17
C ARG A 61 -13.26 -15.04 -21.72
N LEU A 62 -13.17 -15.60 -20.51
CA LEU A 62 -11.95 -16.20 -19.98
C LEU A 62 -11.52 -17.44 -20.78
N LYS A 63 -12.46 -18.31 -21.17
CA LYS A 63 -12.16 -19.49 -22.01
C LYS A 63 -11.58 -19.10 -23.36
N VAL A 64 -12.16 -18.12 -24.04
CA VAL A 64 -11.66 -17.62 -25.34
C VAL A 64 -10.24 -17.06 -25.20
N ARG A 65 -10.02 -16.21 -24.19
CA ARG A 65 -8.69 -15.63 -23.90
C ARG A 65 -7.63 -16.72 -23.65
N ASN A 66 -7.99 -17.75 -22.89
CA ASN A 66 -7.07 -18.86 -22.59
C ASN A 66 -6.73 -19.66 -23.85
N LEU A 67 -7.72 -19.92 -24.72
CA LEU A 67 -7.49 -20.60 -25.99
C LEU A 67 -6.57 -19.78 -26.91
N GLU A 68 -6.77 -18.47 -26.99
CA GLU A 68 -5.90 -17.58 -27.77
C GLU A 68 -4.47 -17.57 -27.21
N ASN A 69 -4.31 -17.45 -25.89
CA ASN A 69 -3.01 -17.51 -25.24
C ASN A 69 -2.32 -18.85 -25.48
N LYS A 70 -3.06 -19.96 -25.45
CA LYS A 70 -2.53 -21.29 -25.78
C LYS A 70 -2.05 -21.34 -27.24
N ARG A 71 -2.85 -20.88 -28.19
CA ARG A 71 -2.45 -20.80 -29.61
C ARG A 71 -1.21 -19.94 -29.81
N ARG A 72 -1.12 -18.79 -29.13
CA ARG A 72 0.07 -17.91 -29.17
C ARG A 72 1.32 -18.59 -28.61
N ARG A 73 1.19 -19.40 -27.56
CA ARG A 73 2.30 -20.19 -27.01
C ARG A 73 2.76 -21.26 -28.01
N GLU A 74 1.83 -22.06 -28.53
CA GLU A 74 2.14 -23.10 -29.51
C GLU A 74 2.72 -22.56 -30.83
N ALA A 75 2.33 -21.35 -31.24
CA ALA A 75 2.87 -20.71 -32.43
C ALA A 75 4.30 -20.17 -32.23
N ARG A 76 4.65 -19.76 -31.00
CA ARG A 76 6.03 -19.42 -30.64
C ARG A 76 6.90 -20.67 -30.62
N GLU A 77 6.43 -21.71 -29.94
CA GLU A 77 7.13 -23.00 -29.87
C GLU A 77 7.37 -23.63 -31.25
N ARG A 78 6.43 -23.51 -32.20
CA ARG A 78 6.60 -23.97 -33.58
C ARG A 78 7.40 -23.03 -34.50
N GLY A 79 7.58 -21.77 -34.10
CA GLY A 79 8.39 -20.80 -34.85
C GLY A 79 9.85 -20.75 -34.38
N ASP A 80 10.12 -21.34 -33.21
CA ASP A 80 11.45 -21.51 -32.62
C ASP A 80 12.09 -22.88 -32.97
N GLU A 81 11.38 -23.74 -33.74
CA GLU A 81 11.89 -24.95 -34.44
C GLU A 81 12.26 -24.64 -35.90
#